data_AF-A0A956BF33-F1
#
_entry.id   AF-A0A956BF33-F1
#
_cell.length_a   1.000
_cell.length_b   1.000
_cell.length_c   1.000
_cell.angle_alpha   90.00
_cell.angle_beta   90.00
_cell.angle_gamma   90.00
#
_symmetry.space_group_name_H-M   'P 1'
#
loop_
_entity.id
_entity.type
_entity.pdbx_description
1 polymer ?
#
loop_
_entity_poly.entity_id
_entity_poly.type
_entity_poly.pdbx_seq_one_letter_code
_entity_poly.pdbx_strand_id
1 'polypeptide(L)'
;EGALENLRDRAWSRGIRLASDMVPNHTGIDSRWVREHPDWFIQRRELPYPNYSFNGPDLCADSDVAVYIEDGYWNHSDAAVVFKRVDRRTGDTRYIYHGNDGTQMPWNDTAQLNFLDPEVRRAVRETVKAVASRFPIIRLDAAMTLTRDNFRRLWYPAAGSGGAIPSRSNHGLSDQDFDAQLPNEFWREVVDAIAEEMPDTLLLAEAFWLTESYFVRTLGMHRVYNSAFMHMLKDEENEKYHRYVTDLMAYDPEILRRYVNFMSNPDEETALTQFGNGDKYIGVATLMVTMPGLPMFGHGQIEGQGERYGMEFKRAYHDVPDNQELVARHESEVFPLMRRRELFAGVEQFRIYDFDAGHHINRNVWAFSNKVGEERALVFYNNRLESTEGTIRLTSAIGDDDAQANVAEALGIGPGESLTLHHLRGGKQVTWRYEELVRDGIHMRLRGYQAIVLTSSRLD
;
A
#
# COMPACT_ATOMS: atom_id res chain seq x y z
N GLU A 1 -9.61 26.17 -9.51
CA GLU A 1 -8.23 26.37 -8.98
C GLU A 1 -8.24 27.03 -7.60
N GLY A 2 -8.88 28.19 -7.39
CA GLY A 2 -8.86 28.86 -6.07
C GLY A 2 -9.34 28.06 -4.85
N ALA A 3 -10.29 27.12 -5.01
CA ALA A 3 -10.71 26.25 -3.89
C ALA A 3 -9.61 25.28 -3.44
N LEU A 4 -8.83 24.73 -4.39
CA LEU A 4 -7.70 23.85 -4.10
C LEU A 4 -6.58 24.63 -3.42
N GLU A 5 -6.27 25.84 -3.90
CA GLU A 5 -5.27 26.71 -3.29
C GLU A 5 -5.64 27.06 -1.84
N ASN A 6 -6.90 27.42 -1.59
CA ASN A 6 -7.38 27.69 -0.23
C ASN A 6 -7.21 26.48 0.70
N LEU A 7 -7.54 25.27 0.23
CA LEU A 7 -7.36 24.05 1.00
C LEU A 7 -5.88 23.78 1.28
N ARG A 8 -5.03 23.91 0.26
CA ARG A 8 -3.58 23.73 0.36
C ARG A 8 -2.96 24.65 1.39
N ASP A 9 -3.29 25.94 1.36
CA ASP A 9 -2.72 26.93 2.27
C ASP A 9 -3.14 26.67 3.72
N ARG A 10 -4.41 26.30 3.94
CA ARG A 10 -4.93 25.95 5.27
C ARG A 10 -4.33 24.65 5.82
N ALA A 11 -4.09 23.66 4.96
CA ALA A 11 -3.43 22.41 5.33
C ALA A 11 -1.96 22.68 5.68
N TRP A 12 -1.27 23.43 4.84
CA TRP A 12 0.15 23.77 5.02
C TRP A 12 0.40 24.58 6.29
N SER A 13 -0.50 25.51 6.65
CA SER A 13 -0.41 26.27 7.90
C SER A 13 -0.47 25.39 9.16
N ARG A 14 -0.83 24.12 9.02
CA ARG A 14 -0.90 23.09 10.08
C ARG A 14 0.16 22.00 9.90
N GLY A 15 1.10 22.17 8.97
CA GLY A 15 2.12 21.16 8.64
C GLY A 15 1.59 19.97 7.84
N ILE A 16 0.38 20.05 7.27
CA ILE A 16 -0.24 18.98 6.49
C ILE A 16 0.02 19.24 5.01
N ARG A 17 0.59 18.25 4.31
CA ARG A 17 0.76 18.28 2.86
C ARG A 17 -0.40 17.55 2.19
N LEU A 18 -0.90 18.09 1.08
CA LEU A 18 -1.91 17.41 0.28
C LEU A 18 -1.22 16.40 -0.65
N ALA A 19 -1.81 15.21 -0.76
CA ALA A 19 -1.48 14.23 -1.78
C ALA A 19 -2.66 14.11 -2.75
N SER A 20 -2.39 13.76 -4.00
CA SER A 20 -3.43 13.40 -4.96
C SER A 20 -3.39 11.92 -5.24
N ASP A 21 -4.58 11.33 -5.33
CA ASP A 21 -4.76 10.10 -6.06
C ASP A 21 -4.64 10.36 -7.57
N MET A 22 -4.07 9.42 -8.31
CA MET A 22 -4.02 9.44 -9.76
C MET A 22 -4.20 8.02 -10.29
N VAL A 23 -5.24 7.82 -11.08
CA VAL A 23 -5.56 6.56 -11.76
C VAL A 23 -5.10 6.66 -13.22
N PRO A 24 -4.00 6.01 -13.63
CA PRO A 24 -3.47 6.14 -14.98
C PRO A 24 -3.94 5.04 -15.94
N ASN A 25 -4.52 3.96 -15.42
CA ASN A 25 -4.84 2.77 -16.19
C ASN A 25 -6.06 2.96 -17.13
N HIS A 26 -7.03 3.75 -16.70
CA HIS A 26 -8.30 3.93 -17.40
C HIS A 26 -8.86 5.33 -17.15
N THR A 27 -9.89 5.70 -17.91
CA THR A 27 -10.69 6.92 -17.67
C THR A 27 -12.15 6.56 -17.42
N GLY A 28 -13.00 7.51 -17.02
CA GLY A 28 -14.46 7.29 -17.07
C GLY A 28 -14.95 6.98 -18.49
N ILE A 29 -16.04 6.21 -18.62
CA ILE A 29 -16.65 5.85 -19.92
C ILE A 29 -17.16 7.05 -20.73
N ASP A 30 -17.43 8.18 -20.08
CA ASP A 30 -17.90 9.44 -20.68
C ASP A 30 -16.77 10.49 -20.78
N SER A 31 -15.52 10.09 -20.54
CA SER A 31 -14.39 11.01 -20.50
C SER A 31 -14.19 11.74 -21.82
N ARG A 32 -13.51 12.89 -21.74
CA ARG A 32 -13.08 13.64 -22.93
C ARG A 32 -12.27 12.77 -23.89
N TRP A 33 -11.43 11.87 -23.38
CA TRP A 33 -10.61 10.99 -24.21
C TRP A 33 -11.45 9.95 -24.95
N VAL A 34 -12.49 9.37 -24.34
CA VAL A 34 -13.41 8.46 -25.05
C VAL A 34 -14.14 9.16 -26.20
N ARG A 35 -14.46 10.45 -26.03
CA ARG A 35 -15.13 11.26 -27.06
C ARG A 35 -14.18 11.64 -28.20
N GLU A 36 -13.03 12.22 -27.87
CA GLU A 36 -12.10 12.85 -28.83
C GLU A 36 -11.05 11.89 -29.39
N HIS A 37 -10.69 10.84 -28.65
CA HIS A 37 -9.64 9.88 -28.99
C HIS A 37 -10.09 8.43 -28.77
N PRO A 38 -11.17 7.95 -29.41
CA PRO A 38 -11.65 6.58 -29.21
C PRO A 38 -10.62 5.52 -29.61
N ASP A 39 -9.62 5.86 -30.44
CA ASP A 39 -8.52 4.97 -30.84
C ASP A 39 -7.51 4.68 -29.71
N TRP A 40 -7.51 5.47 -28.63
CA TRP A 40 -6.62 5.30 -27.47
C TRP A 40 -6.99 4.16 -26.53
N PHE A 41 -8.13 3.50 -26.76
CA PHE A 41 -8.67 2.50 -25.86
C PHE A 41 -8.58 1.10 -26.44
N ILE A 42 -8.49 0.10 -25.55
CA ILE A 42 -8.59 -1.30 -25.95
C ILE A 42 -10.03 -1.56 -26.39
N GLN A 43 -10.20 -2.01 -27.64
CA GLN A 43 -11.53 -2.07 -28.25
C GLN A 43 -11.65 -3.11 -29.36
N ARG A 44 -12.90 -3.32 -29.80
CA ARG A 44 -13.27 -4.17 -30.94
C ARG A 44 -14.34 -3.48 -31.80
N ARG A 45 -14.41 -3.90 -33.07
CA ARG A 45 -15.48 -3.51 -34.01
C ARG A 45 -16.71 -4.41 -33.93
N GLU A 46 -16.52 -5.62 -33.44
CA GLU A 46 -17.56 -6.63 -33.28
C GLU A 46 -17.80 -6.92 -31.80
N LEU A 47 -18.97 -7.48 -31.49
CA LEU A 47 -19.34 -7.89 -30.14
C LEU A 47 -18.34 -8.93 -29.61
N PRO A 48 -17.93 -8.82 -28.33
CA PRO A 48 -17.08 -9.83 -27.73
C PRO A 48 -17.81 -11.17 -27.56
N TYR A 49 -19.13 -11.12 -27.33
CA TYR A 49 -19.99 -12.29 -27.22
C TYR A 49 -21.29 -12.10 -28.02
N PRO A 50 -21.80 -13.14 -28.72
CA PRO A 50 -22.99 -13.02 -29.57
C PRO A 50 -24.28 -12.64 -28.82
N ASN A 51 -24.36 -12.93 -27.53
CA ASN A 51 -25.53 -12.66 -26.68
C ASN A 51 -25.56 -11.24 -26.11
N TYR A 52 -24.51 -10.43 -26.31
CA TYR A 52 -24.44 -9.08 -25.76
C TYR A 52 -25.45 -8.15 -26.43
N SER A 53 -26.14 -7.36 -25.60
CA SER A 53 -27.09 -6.35 -26.04
C SER A 53 -26.94 -5.06 -25.23
N PHE A 54 -27.34 -3.94 -25.84
CA PHE A 54 -27.04 -2.59 -25.32
C PHE A 54 -28.28 -1.70 -25.49
N ASN A 55 -29.33 -2.04 -24.75
CA ASN A 55 -30.64 -1.39 -24.76
C ASN A 55 -30.87 -0.49 -23.54
N GLY A 56 -29.94 -0.48 -22.58
CA GLY A 56 -29.93 0.43 -21.44
C GLY A 56 -29.86 1.92 -21.80
N PRO A 57 -29.84 2.80 -20.78
CA PRO A 57 -29.78 4.24 -20.98
C PRO A 57 -28.47 4.67 -21.63
N ASP A 58 -28.50 5.79 -22.36
CA ASP A 58 -27.29 6.49 -22.75
C ASP A 58 -26.68 7.18 -21.52
N LEU A 59 -25.42 6.89 -21.25
CA LEU A 59 -24.67 7.40 -20.11
C LEU A 59 -23.79 8.60 -20.46
N CYS A 60 -23.69 8.98 -21.74
CA CYS A 60 -22.93 10.16 -22.15
C CYS A 60 -23.84 11.39 -22.21
N ALA A 61 -23.46 12.47 -21.52
CA ALA A 61 -24.20 13.74 -21.58
C ALA A 61 -23.98 14.52 -22.89
N ASP A 62 -23.02 14.10 -23.73
CA ASP A 62 -22.66 14.77 -24.97
C ASP A 62 -23.65 14.46 -26.11
N SER A 63 -23.93 15.44 -26.98
CA SER A 63 -24.87 15.26 -28.09
C SER A 63 -24.32 14.43 -29.25
N ASP A 64 -23.01 14.37 -29.42
CA ASP A 64 -22.34 13.78 -30.58
C ASP A 64 -21.93 12.32 -30.34
N VAL A 65 -21.82 11.89 -29.08
CA VAL A 65 -21.42 10.52 -28.69
C VAL A 65 -22.46 9.91 -27.76
N ALA A 66 -22.79 8.64 -27.99
CA ALA A 66 -23.62 7.84 -27.10
C ALA A 66 -22.80 6.70 -26.48
N VAL A 67 -23.05 6.39 -25.20
CA VAL A 67 -22.37 5.34 -24.45
C VAL A 67 -23.41 4.45 -23.77
N TYR A 68 -23.32 3.14 -24.00
CA TYR A 68 -24.24 2.16 -23.43
C TYR A 68 -23.45 1.03 -22.78
N ILE A 69 -23.76 0.71 -21.53
CA ILE A 69 -23.28 -0.52 -20.87
C ILE A 69 -24.16 -1.70 -21.32
N GLU A 70 -23.56 -2.88 -21.40
CA GLU A 70 -24.23 -4.12 -21.76
C GLU A 70 -25.35 -4.47 -20.76
N ASP A 71 -26.46 -5.04 -21.26
CA ASP A 71 -27.71 -5.23 -20.52
C ASP A 71 -27.57 -6.18 -19.31
N GLY A 72 -26.63 -7.13 -19.35
CA GLY A 72 -26.25 -8.03 -18.27
C GLY A 72 -25.82 -7.33 -16.98
N TYR A 73 -25.23 -6.14 -17.09
CA TYR A 73 -24.88 -5.30 -15.94
C TYR A 73 -26.13 -4.88 -15.16
N TRP A 74 -27.18 -4.46 -15.87
CA TRP A 74 -28.40 -3.90 -15.26
C TRP A 74 -29.31 -4.96 -14.64
N ASN A 75 -29.37 -6.13 -15.25
CA ASN A 75 -30.20 -7.24 -14.79
C ASN A 75 -29.41 -8.27 -13.94
N HIS A 76 -28.12 -8.01 -13.71
CA HIS A 76 -27.18 -8.88 -13.00
C HIS A 76 -27.06 -10.30 -13.57
N SER A 77 -27.26 -10.47 -14.89
CA SER A 77 -27.15 -11.77 -15.56
C SER A 77 -25.76 -12.10 -16.07
N ASP A 78 -24.92 -11.08 -16.32
CA ASP A 78 -23.54 -11.26 -16.80
C ASP A 78 -22.67 -10.05 -16.45
N ALA A 79 -21.35 -10.23 -16.47
CA ALA A 79 -20.39 -9.14 -16.32
C ALA A 79 -20.18 -8.45 -17.66
N ALA A 80 -20.56 -7.18 -17.78
CA ALA A 80 -20.35 -6.39 -18.98
C ALA A 80 -18.83 -6.15 -19.19
N VAL A 81 -18.18 -6.87 -20.12
CA VAL A 81 -16.72 -6.70 -20.35
C VAL A 81 -16.37 -5.50 -21.23
N VAL A 82 -17.34 -4.97 -21.97
CA VAL A 82 -17.22 -3.80 -22.82
C VAL A 82 -18.46 -2.91 -22.68
N PHE A 83 -18.31 -1.64 -23.02
CA PHE A 83 -19.42 -0.74 -23.34
C PHE A 83 -19.43 -0.42 -24.84
N LYS A 84 -20.61 -0.09 -25.37
CA LYS A 84 -20.82 0.36 -26.75
C LYS A 84 -20.71 1.88 -26.82
N ARG A 85 -19.74 2.39 -27.58
CA ARG A 85 -19.65 3.79 -28.00
C ARG A 85 -20.22 3.93 -29.41
N VAL A 86 -21.11 4.89 -29.62
CA VAL A 86 -21.61 5.27 -30.95
C VAL A 86 -21.33 6.74 -31.20
N ASP A 87 -20.60 7.03 -32.26
CA ASP A 87 -20.50 8.38 -32.81
C ASP A 87 -21.77 8.68 -33.61
N ARG A 88 -22.60 9.61 -33.12
CA ARG A 88 -23.90 9.93 -33.74
C ARG A 88 -23.77 10.66 -35.07
N ARG A 89 -22.61 11.26 -35.34
CA ARG A 89 -22.37 12.04 -36.57
C ARG A 89 -21.99 11.12 -37.72
N THR A 90 -21.23 10.07 -37.43
CA THR A 90 -20.69 9.13 -38.44
C THR A 90 -21.38 7.77 -38.44
N GLY A 91 -22.08 7.41 -37.35
CA GLY A 91 -22.58 6.06 -37.11
C GLY A 91 -21.50 5.08 -36.63
N ASP A 92 -20.26 5.55 -36.41
CA ASP A 92 -19.14 4.71 -36.00
C ASP A 92 -19.42 4.05 -34.64
N THR A 93 -19.50 2.72 -34.65
CA THR A 93 -19.77 1.93 -33.46
C THR A 93 -18.51 1.18 -33.03
N ARG A 94 -18.18 1.26 -31.75
CA ARG A 94 -17.03 0.60 -31.13
C ARG A 94 -17.42 -0.03 -29.81
N TYR A 95 -16.82 -1.18 -29.51
CA TYR A 95 -16.97 -1.86 -28.23
C TYR A 95 -15.67 -1.72 -27.45
N ILE A 96 -15.67 -0.84 -26.45
CA ILE A 96 -14.49 -0.46 -25.68
C ILE A 96 -14.48 -1.25 -24.37
N TYR A 97 -13.34 -1.82 -24.02
CA TYR A 97 -13.17 -2.59 -22.80
C TYR A 97 -13.20 -1.70 -21.56
N HIS A 98 -13.87 -2.20 -20.52
CA HIS A 98 -13.77 -1.64 -19.18
C HIS A 98 -12.41 -1.96 -18.55
N GLY A 99 -11.95 -1.12 -17.62
CA GLY A 99 -10.77 -1.41 -16.82
C GLY A 99 -10.93 -2.69 -16.01
N ASN A 100 -9.84 -3.44 -15.86
CA ASN A 100 -9.85 -4.74 -15.19
C ASN A 100 -8.42 -5.10 -14.70
N ASP A 101 -8.31 -5.73 -13.54
CA ASP A 101 -7.05 -6.18 -12.92
C ASP A 101 -6.80 -7.71 -13.06
N GLY A 102 -7.78 -8.43 -13.61
CA GLY A 102 -7.79 -9.86 -13.85
C GLY A 102 -8.19 -10.71 -12.65
N THR A 103 -8.70 -10.12 -11.57
CA THR A 103 -9.10 -10.84 -10.35
C THR A 103 -10.61 -10.89 -10.13
N GLN A 104 -11.34 -9.85 -10.53
CA GLN A 104 -12.78 -9.70 -10.32
C GLN A 104 -13.52 -9.27 -11.60
N MET A 105 -14.76 -8.80 -11.42
CA MET A 105 -15.55 -8.15 -12.46
C MET A 105 -14.84 -6.87 -12.96
N PRO A 106 -15.01 -6.53 -14.24
CA PRO A 106 -14.52 -5.25 -14.76
C PRO A 106 -15.13 -4.05 -14.03
N TRP A 107 -14.39 -2.94 -13.97
CA TRP A 107 -14.89 -1.66 -13.46
C TRP A 107 -15.78 -0.98 -14.52
N ASN A 108 -17.09 -1.24 -14.47
CA ASN A 108 -18.05 -0.92 -15.54
C ASN A 108 -18.28 0.58 -15.83
N ASP A 109 -17.79 1.46 -14.98
CA ASP A 109 -17.79 2.92 -15.17
C ASP A 109 -16.50 3.44 -15.82
N THR A 110 -15.57 2.54 -16.17
CA THR A 110 -14.26 2.89 -16.72
C THR A 110 -14.06 2.44 -18.17
N ALA A 111 -13.09 3.04 -18.86
CA ALA A 111 -12.64 2.74 -20.21
C ALA A 111 -11.13 2.50 -20.21
N GLN A 112 -10.71 1.29 -20.58
CA GLN A 112 -9.33 0.83 -20.51
C GLN A 112 -8.46 1.46 -21.61
N LEU A 113 -7.38 2.13 -21.20
CA LEU A 113 -6.40 2.71 -22.12
C LEU A 113 -5.50 1.63 -22.74
N ASN A 114 -5.12 1.84 -23.98
CA ASN A 114 -4.20 0.97 -24.71
C ASN A 114 -2.75 1.48 -24.58
N PHE A 115 -2.01 0.94 -23.63
CA PHE A 115 -0.61 1.29 -23.40
C PHE A 115 0.35 0.78 -24.48
N LEU A 116 -0.09 0.01 -25.50
CA LEU A 116 0.75 -0.24 -26.68
C LEU A 116 0.92 1.03 -27.54
N ASP A 117 -0.01 1.96 -27.47
CA ASP A 117 0.07 3.23 -28.20
C ASP A 117 1.04 4.21 -27.48
N PRO A 118 2.15 4.64 -28.13
CA PRO A 118 3.09 5.59 -27.54
C PRO A 118 2.46 6.95 -27.24
N GLU A 119 1.44 7.38 -28.00
CA GLU A 119 0.75 8.65 -27.74
C GLU A 119 -0.08 8.58 -26.45
N VAL A 120 -0.68 7.43 -26.15
CA VAL A 120 -1.38 7.19 -24.89
C VAL A 120 -0.40 7.27 -23.72
N ARG A 121 0.74 6.58 -23.79
CA ARG A 121 1.78 6.64 -22.75
C ARG A 121 2.26 8.07 -22.51
N ARG A 122 2.49 8.82 -23.58
CA ARG A 122 2.86 10.24 -23.52
C ARG A 122 1.75 11.08 -22.85
N ALA A 123 0.50 10.92 -23.26
CA ALA A 123 -0.63 11.69 -22.71
C ALA A 123 -0.85 11.41 -21.22
N VAL A 124 -0.76 10.15 -20.78
CA VAL A 124 -0.87 9.78 -19.37
C VAL A 124 0.30 10.36 -18.57
N ARG A 125 1.54 10.26 -19.06
CA ARG A 125 2.71 10.86 -18.40
C ARG A 125 2.58 12.38 -18.22
N GLU A 126 2.14 13.10 -19.25
CA GLU A 126 1.90 14.55 -19.13
C GLU A 126 0.76 14.85 -18.15
N THR A 127 -0.24 13.98 -18.05
CA THR A 127 -1.30 14.12 -17.04
C THR A 127 -0.74 13.93 -15.62
N VAL A 128 0.12 12.94 -15.40
CA VAL A 128 0.82 12.75 -14.11
C VAL A 128 1.64 13.98 -13.76
N LYS A 129 2.40 14.54 -14.71
CA LYS A 129 3.16 15.80 -14.51
C LYS A 129 2.25 16.99 -14.18
N ALA A 130 1.11 17.10 -14.85
CA ALA A 130 0.13 18.14 -14.54
C ALA A 130 -0.42 18.01 -13.10
N VAL A 131 -0.64 16.78 -12.61
CA VAL A 131 -1.01 16.53 -11.20
C VAL A 131 0.16 16.86 -10.26
N ALA A 132 1.39 16.45 -10.59
CA ALA A 132 2.59 16.71 -9.80
C ALA A 132 2.87 18.21 -9.63
N SER A 133 2.54 19.04 -10.62
CA SER A 133 2.64 20.50 -10.52
C SER A 133 1.75 21.10 -9.42
N ARG A 134 0.71 20.37 -8.98
CA ARG A 134 -0.29 20.82 -8.00
C ARG A 134 -0.09 20.15 -6.64
N PHE A 135 0.47 18.95 -6.62
CA PHE A 135 0.61 18.12 -5.42
C PHE A 135 2.04 17.59 -5.26
N PRO A 136 2.68 17.81 -4.10
CA PRO A 136 4.03 17.30 -3.83
C PRO A 136 4.07 15.77 -3.62
N ILE A 137 2.91 15.13 -3.47
CA ILE A 137 2.79 13.68 -3.24
C ILE A 137 1.70 13.16 -4.18
N ILE A 138 2.02 12.08 -4.92
CA ILE A 138 1.07 11.38 -5.77
C ILE A 138 0.99 9.92 -5.34
N ARG A 139 -0.23 9.45 -5.08
CA ARG A 139 -0.54 8.02 -4.95
C ARG A 139 -1.05 7.53 -6.30
N LEU A 140 -0.37 6.53 -6.85
CA LEU A 140 -0.66 5.91 -8.13
C LEU A 140 -1.49 4.65 -7.87
N ASP A 141 -2.75 4.69 -8.28
CA ASP A 141 -3.74 3.62 -8.09
C ASP A 141 -3.43 2.38 -8.93
N ALA A 142 -3.67 1.20 -8.35
CA ALA A 142 -3.56 -0.10 -9.01
C ALA A 142 -2.31 -0.22 -9.91
N ALA A 143 -1.17 0.28 -9.43
CA ALA A 143 0.00 0.52 -10.25
C ALA A 143 0.54 -0.78 -10.88
N MET A 144 0.35 -1.90 -10.19
CA MET A 144 0.74 -3.23 -10.67
C MET A 144 0.08 -3.60 -12.00
N THR A 145 -1.11 -3.09 -12.33
CA THR A 145 -1.82 -3.39 -13.60
C THR A 145 -1.08 -2.88 -14.83
N LEU A 146 -0.25 -1.84 -14.67
CA LEU A 146 0.50 -1.19 -15.75
C LEU A 146 1.96 -1.63 -15.83
N THR A 147 2.40 -2.61 -15.05
CA THR A 147 3.68 -3.26 -15.34
C THR A 147 3.57 -3.99 -16.69
N ARG A 148 4.65 -4.03 -17.47
CA ARG A 148 4.66 -4.68 -18.80
C ARG A 148 4.07 -6.09 -18.75
N ASP A 149 4.50 -6.88 -17.77
CA ASP A 149 4.09 -8.27 -17.63
C ASP A 149 2.60 -8.41 -17.31
N ASN A 150 2.07 -7.60 -16.39
CA ASN A 150 0.64 -7.64 -16.05
C ASN A 150 -0.22 -7.10 -17.19
N PHE A 151 0.17 -5.98 -17.79
CA PHE A 151 -0.55 -5.42 -18.93
C PHE A 151 -0.63 -6.43 -20.08
N ARG A 152 0.47 -7.12 -20.36
CA ARG A 152 0.51 -8.22 -21.34
C ARG A 152 -0.41 -9.37 -20.95
N ARG A 153 -0.28 -9.87 -19.73
CA ARG A 153 -1.07 -11.00 -19.21
C ARG A 153 -2.58 -10.75 -19.31
N LEU A 154 -3.01 -9.52 -19.05
CA LEU A 154 -4.42 -9.11 -19.07
C LEU A 154 -4.94 -8.93 -20.50
N TRP A 155 -4.23 -8.14 -21.31
CA TRP A 155 -4.80 -7.60 -22.54
C TRP A 155 -4.29 -8.27 -23.82
N TYR A 156 -3.11 -8.87 -23.78
CA TYR A 156 -2.43 -9.49 -24.91
C TYR A 156 -1.76 -10.83 -24.50
N PRO A 157 -2.52 -11.77 -23.91
CA PRO A 157 -1.97 -13.00 -23.34
C PRO A 157 -1.32 -13.87 -24.43
N ALA A 158 -0.25 -14.58 -24.09
CA ALA A 158 0.38 -15.52 -25.01
C ALA A 158 -0.61 -16.62 -25.44
N ALA A 159 -0.53 -17.05 -26.69
CA ALA A 159 -1.42 -18.10 -27.21
C ALA A 159 -1.35 -19.37 -26.35
N GLY A 160 -2.50 -19.90 -25.94
CA GLY A 160 -2.59 -21.10 -25.10
C GLY A 160 -2.44 -20.88 -23.59
N SER A 161 -2.17 -19.66 -23.12
CA SER A 161 -2.05 -19.35 -21.68
C SER A 161 -3.38 -19.17 -20.94
N GLY A 162 -4.51 -19.21 -21.67
CA GLY A 162 -5.85 -19.17 -21.07
C GLY A 162 -6.37 -17.80 -20.63
N GLY A 163 -5.59 -16.71 -20.82
CA GLY A 163 -6.00 -15.29 -20.73
C GLY A 163 -6.83 -14.88 -19.51
N ALA A 164 -6.34 -13.94 -18.69
CA ALA A 164 -7.09 -13.45 -17.52
C ALA A 164 -8.44 -12.79 -17.88
N ILE A 165 -8.56 -12.27 -19.10
CA ILE A 165 -9.82 -11.76 -19.66
C ILE A 165 -10.21 -12.67 -20.83
N PRO A 166 -11.23 -13.55 -20.69
CA PRO A 166 -11.53 -14.58 -21.68
C PRO A 166 -11.79 -14.05 -23.10
N SER A 167 -12.45 -12.89 -23.23
CA SER A 167 -12.71 -12.26 -24.53
C SER A 167 -11.45 -11.67 -25.20
N ARG A 168 -10.31 -11.65 -24.49
CA ARG A 168 -8.98 -11.22 -24.98
C ARG A 168 -8.06 -12.38 -25.35
N SER A 169 -8.42 -13.64 -25.05
CA SER A 169 -7.56 -14.80 -25.30
C SER A 169 -7.14 -14.98 -26.77
N ASN A 170 -7.94 -14.48 -27.72
CA ASN A 170 -7.63 -14.53 -29.16
C ASN A 170 -6.90 -13.27 -29.69
N HIS A 171 -6.51 -12.36 -28.79
CA HIS A 171 -5.82 -11.11 -29.13
C HIS A 171 -4.35 -11.13 -28.67
N GLY A 172 -3.79 -12.33 -28.48
CA GLY A 172 -2.40 -12.50 -28.08
C GLY A 172 -1.41 -11.94 -29.08
N LEU A 173 -0.31 -11.40 -28.57
CA LEU A 173 0.84 -10.96 -29.37
C LEU A 173 2.04 -11.88 -29.12
N SER A 174 2.87 -12.05 -30.15
CA SER A 174 4.19 -12.66 -29.99
C SER A 174 5.05 -11.83 -29.04
N ASP A 175 6.07 -12.43 -28.43
CA ASP A 175 7.03 -11.69 -27.58
C ASP A 175 7.65 -10.52 -28.37
N GLN A 176 8.07 -10.79 -29.60
CA GLN A 176 8.69 -9.80 -30.48
C GLN A 176 7.76 -8.62 -30.80
N ASP A 177 6.49 -8.89 -31.14
CA ASP A 177 5.54 -7.83 -31.51
C ASP A 177 5.12 -6.99 -30.30
N PHE A 178 5.01 -7.62 -29.13
CA PHE A 178 4.70 -6.92 -27.89
C PHE A 178 5.87 -6.03 -27.45
N ASP A 179 7.10 -6.57 -27.50
CA ASP A 179 8.32 -5.84 -27.13
C ASP A 179 8.61 -4.67 -28.07
N ALA A 180 8.30 -4.82 -29.36
CA ALA A 180 8.41 -3.72 -30.31
C ALA A 180 7.44 -2.55 -29.99
N GLN A 181 6.25 -2.83 -29.45
CA GLN A 181 5.22 -1.82 -29.18
C GLN A 181 5.34 -1.17 -27.80
N LEU A 182 5.78 -1.94 -26.79
CA LEU A 182 5.97 -1.48 -25.42
C LEU A 182 7.39 -1.80 -24.94
N PRO A 183 8.46 -1.20 -25.49
CA PRO A 183 9.83 -1.64 -25.23
C PRO A 183 10.30 -1.42 -23.77
N ASN A 184 9.72 -0.44 -23.07
CA ASN A 184 10.12 -0.06 -21.73
C ASN A 184 8.96 -0.20 -20.75
N GLU A 185 9.29 -0.26 -19.46
CA GLU A 185 8.31 -0.14 -18.39
C GLU A 185 7.74 1.28 -18.35
N PHE A 186 6.42 1.41 -18.43
CA PHE A 186 5.75 2.72 -18.38
C PHE A 186 6.10 3.48 -17.09
N TRP A 187 6.11 2.79 -15.95
CA TRP A 187 6.45 3.41 -14.68
C TRP A 187 7.89 3.92 -14.60
N ARG A 188 8.82 3.28 -15.31
CA ARG A 188 10.19 3.76 -15.42
C ARG A 188 10.23 5.10 -16.16
N GLU A 189 9.50 5.20 -17.28
CA GLU A 189 9.38 6.47 -18.01
C GLU A 189 8.76 7.59 -17.17
N VAL A 190 7.76 7.28 -16.32
CA VAL A 190 7.13 8.26 -15.42
C VAL A 190 8.10 8.70 -14.33
N VAL A 191 8.77 7.75 -13.67
CA VAL A 191 9.71 8.05 -12.58
C VAL A 191 10.88 8.89 -13.09
N ASP A 192 11.45 8.54 -14.24
CA ASP A 192 12.58 9.25 -14.80
C ASP A 192 12.19 10.69 -15.19
N ALA A 193 11.01 10.88 -15.81
CA ALA A 193 10.50 12.21 -16.15
C ALA A 193 10.22 13.08 -14.90
N ILE A 194 9.65 12.49 -13.84
CA ILE A 194 9.42 13.20 -12.58
C ILE A 194 10.75 13.54 -11.89
N ALA A 195 11.72 12.63 -11.89
CA ALA A 195 13.04 12.90 -11.30
C ALA A 195 13.79 14.03 -12.02
N GLU A 196 13.64 14.14 -13.35
CA GLU A 196 14.27 15.18 -14.15
C GLU A 196 13.56 16.54 -14.01
N GLU A 197 12.23 16.57 -14.09
CA GLU A 197 11.47 17.81 -14.21
C GLU A 197 10.85 18.30 -12.89
N MET A 198 10.63 17.39 -11.93
CA MET A 198 9.90 17.62 -10.68
C MET A 198 10.50 16.83 -9.49
N PRO A 199 11.79 17.03 -9.17
CA PRO A 199 12.54 16.18 -8.23
C PRO A 199 12.01 16.19 -6.78
N ASP A 200 11.22 17.20 -6.42
CA ASP A 200 10.60 17.31 -5.09
C ASP A 200 9.28 16.52 -4.95
N THR A 201 8.80 15.88 -6.03
CA THR A 201 7.57 15.08 -6.02
C THR A 201 7.81 13.67 -5.50
N LEU A 202 7.07 13.30 -4.45
CA LEU A 202 7.06 11.94 -3.91
C LEU A 202 6.01 11.09 -4.65
N LEU A 203 6.47 9.97 -5.20
CA LEU A 203 5.62 8.97 -5.87
C LEU A 203 5.41 7.76 -4.97
N LEU A 204 4.14 7.47 -4.70
CA LEU A 204 3.69 6.33 -3.92
C LEU A 204 2.90 5.40 -4.84
N ALA A 205 3.29 4.13 -4.92
CA ALA A 205 2.59 3.13 -5.70
C ALA A 205 1.70 2.27 -4.80
N GLU A 206 0.42 2.18 -5.15
CA GLU A 206 -0.38 1.06 -4.72
C GLU A 206 -0.05 -0.13 -5.61
N ALA A 207 0.78 -1.04 -5.08
CA ALA A 207 1.12 -2.29 -5.72
C ALA A 207 0.79 -3.45 -4.77
N PHE A 208 0.32 -4.56 -5.34
CA PHE A 208 0.03 -5.80 -4.62
C PHE A 208 0.74 -6.98 -5.31
N TRP A 209 0.44 -8.19 -4.84
CA TRP A 209 0.90 -9.46 -5.44
C TRP A 209 2.41 -9.71 -5.34
N LEU A 210 3.04 -9.28 -4.24
CA LEU A 210 4.48 -9.49 -3.99
C LEU A 210 5.37 -8.76 -5.01
N THR A 211 4.86 -7.71 -5.65
CA THR A 211 5.58 -6.90 -6.64
C THR A 211 6.27 -5.69 -6.02
N GLU A 212 6.19 -5.50 -4.70
CA GLU A 212 6.65 -4.30 -4.01
C GLU A 212 8.15 -4.05 -4.23
N SER A 213 8.96 -5.11 -4.13
CA SER A 213 10.40 -5.07 -4.40
C SER A 213 10.71 -4.67 -5.85
N TYR A 214 9.89 -5.10 -6.81
CA TYR A 214 10.03 -4.73 -8.23
C TYR A 214 9.77 -3.23 -8.42
N PHE A 215 8.70 -2.71 -7.80
CA PHE A 215 8.36 -1.28 -7.86
C PHE A 215 9.45 -0.39 -7.24
N VAL A 216 10.04 -0.83 -6.13
CA VAL A 216 11.11 -0.09 -5.46
C VAL A 216 12.40 -0.10 -6.27
N ARG A 217 12.89 -1.29 -6.65
CA ARG A 217 14.25 -1.43 -7.22
C ARG A 217 14.27 -1.22 -8.72
N THR A 218 13.33 -1.84 -9.42
CA THR A 218 13.34 -1.86 -10.90
C THR A 218 12.57 -0.71 -11.49
N LEU A 219 11.52 -0.21 -10.81
CA LEU A 219 10.72 0.93 -11.28
C LEU A 219 11.04 2.25 -10.55
N GLY A 220 11.71 2.20 -9.40
CA GLY A 220 12.25 3.39 -8.74
C GLY A 220 11.22 4.19 -7.96
N MET A 221 10.08 3.60 -7.61
CA MET A 221 9.08 4.26 -6.78
C MET A 221 9.63 4.63 -5.41
N HIS A 222 9.22 5.80 -4.92
CA HIS A 222 9.67 6.31 -3.63
C HIS A 222 9.02 5.56 -2.48
N ARG A 223 7.74 5.20 -2.61
CA ARG A 223 6.97 4.44 -1.62
C ARG A 223 6.09 3.39 -2.30
N VAL A 224 5.84 2.28 -1.61
CA VAL A 224 4.98 1.20 -2.10
C VAL A 224 4.16 0.59 -0.97
N TYR A 225 2.91 0.24 -1.22
CA TYR A 225 2.04 -0.41 -0.24
C TYR A 225 2.58 -1.76 0.21
N ASN A 226 2.44 -2.08 1.50
CA ASN A 226 2.79 -3.37 2.07
C ASN A 226 1.52 -4.06 2.61
N SER A 227 0.77 -4.70 1.72
CA SER A 227 -0.46 -5.43 2.12
C SER A 227 -0.14 -6.68 2.96
N ALA A 228 1.07 -7.25 2.83
CA ALA A 228 1.52 -8.35 3.67
C ALA A 228 1.50 -8.00 5.16
N PHE A 229 1.83 -6.74 5.53
CA PHE A 229 1.70 -6.25 6.91
C PHE A 229 0.26 -6.44 7.42
N MET A 230 -0.73 -5.95 6.67
CA MET A 230 -2.13 -5.98 7.08
C MET A 230 -2.66 -7.43 7.15
N HIS A 231 -2.56 -8.19 6.04
CA HIS A 231 -3.16 -9.51 5.95
C HIS A 231 -2.52 -10.50 6.93
N MET A 232 -1.19 -10.58 6.98
CA MET A 232 -0.52 -11.58 7.80
C MET A 232 -0.65 -11.29 9.30
N LEU A 233 -0.68 -10.01 9.71
CA LEU A 233 -0.92 -9.67 11.12
C LEU A 233 -2.38 -9.86 11.54
N LYS A 234 -3.34 -9.60 10.63
CA LYS A 234 -4.76 -9.89 10.84
C LYS A 234 -4.97 -11.39 11.08
N ASP A 235 -4.44 -12.21 10.18
CA ASP A 235 -4.63 -13.66 10.16
C ASP A 235 -3.66 -14.39 11.12
N GLU A 236 -2.82 -13.65 11.85
CA GLU A 236 -1.80 -14.17 12.78
C GLU A 236 -0.81 -15.15 12.12
N GLU A 237 -0.55 -14.95 10.82
CA GLU A 237 0.52 -15.63 10.06
C GLU A 237 1.91 -15.08 10.45
N ASN A 238 2.19 -14.96 11.75
CA ASN A 238 3.33 -14.23 12.30
C ASN A 238 4.68 -14.77 11.80
N GLU A 239 4.83 -16.08 11.72
CA GLU A 239 6.05 -16.71 11.22
C GLU A 239 6.30 -16.38 9.74
N LYS A 240 5.25 -16.34 8.94
CA LYS A 240 5.33 -16.01 7.51
C LYS A 240 5.73 -14.54 7.32
N TYR A 241 5.13 -13.64 8.09
CA TYR A 241 5.48 -12.22 8.03
C TYR A 241 6.88 -11.93 8.57
N HIS A 242 7.29 -12.61 9.65
CA HIS A 242 8.65 -12.51 10.17
C HIS A 242 9.67 -12.93 9.13
N ARG A 243 9.44 -14.07 8.47
CA ARG A 243 10.29 -14.57 7.38
C ARG A 243 10.35 -13.59 6.21
N TYR A 244 9.20 -13.09 5.79
CA TYR A 244 9.13 -12.09 4.71
C TYR A 244 9.98 -10.85 5.03
N VAL A 245 9.90 -10.31 6.25
CA VAL A 245 10.70 -9.15 6.66
C VAL A 245 12.19 -9.50 6.75
N THR A 246 12.57 -10.64 7.33
CA THR A 246 13.99 -11.03 7.44
C THR A 246 14.61 -11.34 6.09
N ASP A 247 13.89 -12.00 5.19
CA ASP A 247 14.36 -12.29 3.82
C ASP A 247 14.56 -10.99 3.04
N LEU A 248 13.64 -10.02 3.21
CA LEU A 248 13.76 -8.69 2.61
C LEU A 248 14.96 -7.92 3.18
N MET A 249 15.18 -7.97 4.49
CA MET A 249 16.34 -7.34 5.11
C MET A 249 17.67 -7.98 4.66
N ALA A 250 17.70 -9.30 4.49
CA ALA A 250 18.88 -10.00 3.96
C ALA A 250 19.17 -9.62 2.51
N TYR A 251 18.11 -9.34 1.74
CA TYR A 251 18.23 -8.96 0.34
C TYR A 251 18.59 -7.48 0.15
N ASP A 252 17.82 -6.57 0.74
CA ASP A 252 18.03 -5.12 0.71
C ASP A 252 17.16 -4.40 1.78
N PRO A 253 17.72 -4.00 2.93
CA PRO A 253 16.99 -3.29 3.99
C PRO A 253 16.36 -1.96 3.53
N GLU A 254 16.87 -1.32 2.48
CA GLU A 254 16.34 -0.05 1.99
C GLU A 254 14.92 -0.17 1.44
N ILE A 255 14.51 -1.38 1.06
CA ILE A 255 13.13 -1.65 0.63
C ILE A 255 12.16 -1.42 1.79
N LEU A 256 12.53 -1.82 3.02
CA LEU A 256 11.66 -1.67 4.20
C LEU A 256 11.38 -0.19 4.50
N ARG A 257 12.37 0.69 4.26
CA ARG A 257 12.23 2.16 4.39
C ARG A 257 11.21 2.75 3.42
N ARG A 258 10.90 2.05 2.32
CA ARG A 258 9.97 2.50 1.29
C ARG A 258 8.57 1.91 1.43
N TYR A 259 8.37 0.95 2.34
CA TYR A 259 7.06 0.36 2.57
C TYR A 259 6.10 1.32 3.24
N VAL A 260 4.85 1.25 2.80
CA VAL A 260 3.71 1.92 3.42
C VAL A 260 2.93 0.85 4.17
N ASN A 261 3.06 0.84 5.49
CA ASN A 261 2.34 -0.10 6.36
C ASN A 261 0.99 0.50 6.72
N PHE A 262 -0.08 -0.27 6.58
CA PHE A 262 -1.45 0.17 6.87
C PHE A 262 -2.26 -0.96 7.48
N MET A 263 -3.37 -0.62 8.15
CA MET A 263 -4.33 -1.59 8.70
C MET A 263 -5.63 -1.64 7.88
N SER A 264 -5.87 -0.66 7.02
CA SER A 264 -6.98 -0.63 6.08
C SER A 264 -6.72 0.42 5.00
N ASN A 265 -7.37 0.26 3.85
CA ASN A 265 -7.52 1.24 2.78
C ASN A 265 -8.99 1.18 2.29
N PRO A 266 -9.42 2.01 1.32
CA PRO A 266 -10.80 1.97 0.82
C PRO A 266 -11.24 0.64 0.18
N ASP A 267 -10.30 -0.15 -0.35
CA ASP A 267 -10.55 -1.43 -1.02
C ASP A 267 -10.61 -2.63 -0.06
N GLU A 268 -10.25 -2.42 1.21
CA GLU A 268 -10.20 -3.43 2.25
C GLU A 268 -11.27 -3.18 3.32
N GLU A 269 -11.53 -4.19 4.14
CA GLU A 269 -12.38 -4.01 5.32
C GLU A 269 -11.76 -3.02 6.31
N THR A 270 -12.61 -2.30 7.05
CA THR A 270 -12.14 -1.30 8.02
C THR A 270 -11.21 -1.93 9.06
N ALA A 271 -10.27 -1.15 9.60
CA ALA A 271 -9.37 -1.64 10.63
C ALA A 271 -10.14 -2.14 11.88
N LEU A 272 -11.31 -1.55 12.18
CA LEU A 272 -12.21 -2.03 13.23
C LEU A 272 -12.73 -3.44 12.92
N THR A 273 -13.26 -3.68 11.72
CA THR A 273 -13.77 -5.00 11.31
C THR A 273 -12.65 -6.05 11.30
N GLN A 274 -11.45 -5.67 10.86
CA GLN A 274 -10.32 -6.59 10.72
C GLN A 274 -9.61 -6.93 12.04
N PHE A 275 -9.43 -5.95 12.94
CA PHE A 275 -8.61 -6.09 14.15
C PHE A 275 -9.37 -5.86 15.47
N GLY A 276 -10.64 -5.47 15.40
CA GLY A 276 -11.44 -5.05 16.55
C GLY A 276 -11.04 -3.65 17.05
N ASN A 277 -11.42 -3.34 18.29
CA ASN A 277 -11.08 -2.09 19.00
C ASN A 277 -10.26 -2.33 20.28
N GLY A 278 -9.76 -3.56 20.45
CA GLY A 278 -9.05 -4.00 21.66
C GLY A 278 -7.53 -3.94 21.53
N ASP A 279 -6.85 -4.78 22.31
CA ASP A 279 -5.39 -4.81 22.38
C ASP A 279 -4.73 -5.26 21.07
N LYS A 280 -5.36 -6.14 20.29
CA LYS A 280 -4.85 -6.53 18.96
C LYS A 280 -4.75 -5.32 18.02
N TYR A 281 -5.79 -4.50 17.98
CA TYR A 281 -5.81 -3.28 17.19
C TYR A 281 -4.66 -2.33 17.59
N ILE A 282 -4.55 -2.00 18.89
CA ILE A 282 -3.53 -1.06 19.36
C ILE A 282 -2.13 -1.65 19.21
N GLY A 283 -1.97 -2.95 19.41
CA GLY A 283 -0.72 -3.67 19.20
C GLY A 283 -0.23 -3.61 17.75
N VAL A 284 -1.11 -3.88 16.78
CA VAL A 284 -0.79 -3.75 15.35
C VAL A 284 -0.55 -2.29 14.96
N ALA A 285 -1.33 -1.34 15.46
CA ALA A 285 -1.08 0.09 15.24
C ALA A 285 0.26 0.54 15.82
N THR A 286 0.64 0.03 16.99
CA THR A 286 1.95 0.27 17.61
C THR A 286 3.06 -0.28 16.71
N LEU A 287 2.93 -1.51 16.21
CA LEU A 287 3.88 -2.09 15.26
C LEU A 287 3.97 -1.25 13.98
N MET A 288 2.85 -0.80 13.43
CA MET A 288 2.78 0.02 12.22
C MET A 288 3.58 1.31 12.34
N VAL A 289 3.49 2.00 13.48
CA VAL A 289 4.18 3.29 13.69
C VAL A 289 5.62 3.16 14.18
N THR A 290 6.02 1.98 14.67
CA THR A 290 7.37 1.70 15.20
C THR A 290 8.27 0.89 14.26
N MET A 291 7.70 0.26 13.23
CA MET A 291 8.47 -0.35 12.14
C MET A 291 9.01 0.72 11.18
N PRO A 292 10.12 0.45 10.45
CA PRO A 292 10.58 1.35 9.38
C PRO A 292 9.55 1.50 8.26
N GLY A 293 9.66 2.59 7.49
CA GLY A 293 8.74 2.91 6.40
C GLY A 293 7.75 4.05 6.71
N LEU A 294 6.60 4.06 6.05
CA LEU A 294 5.56 5.08 6.20
C LEU A 294 4.29 4.43 6.80
N PRO A 295 3.85 4.81 8.01
CA PRO A 295 2.54 4.39 8.50
C PRO A 295 1.44 5.16 7.78
N MET A 296 0.37 4.47 7.40
CA MET A 296 -0.82 5.06 6.80
C MET A 296 -2.06 4.63 7.58
N PHE A 297 -2.85 5.61 8.00
CA PHE A 297 -4.13 5.40 8.67
C PHE A 297 -5.27 5.56 7.66
N GLY A 298 -6.19 4.61 7.65
CA GLY A 298 -7.41 4.71 6.86
C GLY A 298 -8.34 5.79 7.41
N HIS A 299 -9.24 6.30 6.56
CA HIS A 299 -10.27 7.22 7.02
C HIS A 299 -11.13 6.57 8.12
N GLY A 300 -11.43 7.30 9.20
CA GLY A 300 -12.25 6.82 10.31
C GLY A 300 -11.56 5.79 11.22
N GLN A 301 -10.30 5.42 10.94
CA GLN A 301 -9.58 4.42 11.72
C GLN A 301 -9.31 4.87 13.16
N ILE A 302 -9.03 6.15 13.39
CA ILE A 302 -8.76 6.69 14.74
C ILE A 302 -10.04 6.71 15.57
N GLU A 303 -11.13 7.13 14.94
CA GLU A 303 -12.46 7.25 15.50
C GLU A 303 -13.14 5.89 15.72
N GLY A 304 -12.60 4.81 15.13
CA GLY A 304 -13.20 3.48 15.18
C GLY A 304 -14.48 3.37 14.36
N GLN A 305 -14.50 4.02 13.19
CA GLN A 305 -15.62 3.93 12.25
C GLN A 305 -15.58 2.56 11.55
N GLY A 306 -16.73 1.89 11.54
CA GLY A 306 -16.89 0.54 10.98
C GLY A 306 -17.49 0.50 9.58
N GLU A 307 -18.06 1.62 9.10
CA GLU A 307 -18.66 1.69 7.77
C GLU A 307 -17.55 1.72 6.70
N ARG A 308 -17.54 0.70 5.87
CA ARG A 308 -16.79 0.73 4.61
C ARG A 308 -17.63 1.43 3.57
N TYR A 309 -17.10 2.50 2.98
CA TYR A 309 -17.71 3.16 1.85
C TYR A 309 -16.65 3.47 0.79
N GLY A 310 -16.93 3.09 -0.45
CA GLY A 310 -16.11 3.40 -1.62
C GLY A 310 -16.40 4.78 -2.21
N MET A 311 -15.77 5.05 -3.35
CA MET A 311 -15.82 6.34 -4.05
C MET A 311 -17.21 6.66 -4.65
N GLU A 312 -18.11 5.68 -4.70
CA GLU A 312 -19.49 5.79 -5.16
C GLU A 312 -20.43 6.52 -4.17
N PHE A 313 -19.99 6.73 -2.92
CA PHE A 313 -20.82 7.34 -1.88
C PHE A 313 -20.51 8.82 -1.67
N LYS A 314 -21.57 9.63 -1.57
CA LYS A 314 -21.46 11.08 -1.30
C LYS A 314 -21.22 11.42 0.17
N ARG A 315 -21.59 10.51 1.07
CA ARG A 315 -21.48 10.61 2.54
C ARG A 315 -21.68 9.23 3.15
N ALA A 316 -21.24 9.06 4.39
CA ALA A 316 -21.59 7.90 5.22
C ALA A 316 -23.12 7.73 5.33
N TYR A 317 -23.59 6.50 5.30
CA TYR A 317 -24.99 6.16 5.54
C TYR A 317 -25.33 6.13 7.02
N HIS A 318 -24.37 5.76 7.85
CA HIS A 318 -24.55 5.62 9.28
C HIS A 318 -23.92 6.80 10.01
N ASP A 319 -24.72 7.42 10.88
CA ASP A 319 -24.24 8.42 11.82
C ASP A 319 -23.80 7.70 13.11
N VAL A 320 -22.62 7.06 13.05
CA VAL A 320 -22.05 6.32 14.18
C VAL A 320 -21.14 7.25 14.98
N PRO A 321 -21.40 7.44 16.28
CA PRO A 321 -20.54 8.28 17.11
C PRO A 321 -19.16 7.65 17.26
N ASP A 322 -18.13 8.49 17.32
CA ASP A 322 -16.75 8.06 17.49
C ASP A 322 -16.57 7.25 18.78
N ASN A 323 -15.76 6.20 18.70
CA ASN A 323 -15.34 5.41 19.85
C ASN A 323 -14.30 6.18 20.68
N GLN A 324 -14.79 6.94 21.67
CA GLN A 324 -13.97 7.79 22.54
C GLN A 324 -12.87 7.01 23.29
N GLU A 325 -13.11 5.75 23.65
CA GLU A 325 -12.09 4.91 24.27
C GLU A 325 -10.95 4.63 23.31
N LEU A 326 -11.26 4.27 22.06
CA LEU A 326 -10.24 4.01 21.04
C LEU A 326 -9.45 5.27 20.69
N VAL A 327 -10.12 6.42 20.58
CA VAL A 327 -9.46 7.72 20.39
C VAL A 327 -8.50 8.01 21.54
N ALA A 328 -8.93 7.86 22.79
CA ALA A 328 -8.08 8.07 23.97
C ALA A 328 -6.88 7.10 24.00
N ARG A 329 -7.04 5.87 23.50
CA ARG A 329 -5.94 4.92 23.33
C ARG A 329 -4.97 5.34 22.23
N HIS A 330 -5.43 5.87 21.10
CA HIS A 330 -4.52 6.47 20.11
C HIS A 330 -3.73 7.63 20.69
N GLU A 331 -4.39 8.55 21.39
CA GLU A 331 -3.76 9.71 22.02
C GLU A 331 -2.68 9.32 23.03
N SER A 332 -2.91 8.26 23.81
CA SER A 332 -2.00 7.84 24.88
C SER A 332 -0.99 6.77 24.48
N GLU A 333 -1.26 5.96 23.45
CA GLU A 333 -0.45 4.78 23.10
C GLU A 333 0.20 4.88 21.70
N VAL A 334 -0.36 5.66 20.77
CA VAL A 334 0.10 5.70 19.36
C VAL A 334 0.67 7.06 18.98
N PHE A 335 -0.01 8.16 19.30
CA PHE A 335 0.41 9.51 18.92
C PHE A 335 1.77 9.94 19.50
N PRO A 336 2.15 9.56 20.74
CA PRO A 336 3.48 9.87 21.24
C PRO A 336 4.60 9.23 20.40
N LEU A 337 4.36 8.02 19.89
CA LEU A 337 5.28 7.32 18.99
C LEU A 337 5.38 8.03 17.64
N MET A 338 4.24 8.50 17.10
CA MET A 338 4.20 9.29 15.87
C MET A 338 4.94 10.62 15.98
N ARG A 339 4.90 11.29 17.14
CA ARG A 339 5.69 12.52 17.38
C ARG A 339 7.20 12.28 17.36
N ARG A 340 7.63 11.04 17.57
CA ARG A 340 9.03 10.61 17.51
C ARG A 340 9.29 9.64 16.36
N ARG A 341 8.52 9.79 15.27
CA ARG A 341 8.58 8.90 14.10
C ARG A 341 10.00 8.72 13.55
N GLU A 342 10.83 9.76 13.63
CA GLU A 342 12.24 9.73 13.21
C GLU A 342 13.03 8.58 13.83
N LEU A 343 12.79 8.25 15.12
CA LEU A 343 13.48 7.19 15.86
C LEU A 343 13.22 5.80 15.27
N PHE A 344 12.09 5.65 14.59
CA PHE A 344 11.59 4.38 14.09
C PHE A 344 11.67 4.25 12.56
N ALA A 345 11.88 5.35 11.84
CA ALA A 345 11.66 5.40 10.39
C ALA A 345 12.81 4.83 9.56
N GLY A 346 14.04 4.91 10.11
CA GLY A 346 15.27 4.42 9.48
C GLY A 346 15.44 2.92 9.59
N VAL A 347 16.31 2.38 8.74
CA VAL A 347 16.65 0.94 8.65
C VAL A 347 18.10 0.65 9.07
N GLU A 348 18.93 1.69 9.13
CA GLU A 348 20.37 1.61 9.32
C GLU A 348 20.75 0.95 10.65
N GLN A 349 19.99 1.27 11.70
CA GLN A 349 20.15 0.73 13.06
C GLN A 349 18.97 -0.13 13.50
N PHE A 350 18.09 -0.50 12.55
CA PHE A 350 16.97 -1.38 12.84
C PHE A 350 17.48 -2.81 13.03
N ARG A 351 17.18 -3.43 14.18
CA ARG A 351 17.59 -4.80 14.51
C ARG A 351 16.41 -5.59 15.04
N ILE A 352 16.15 -6.76 14.47
CA ILE A 352 15.15 -7.71 14.95
C ILE A 352 15.84 -8.77 15.82
N TYR A 353 15.13 -9.29 16.81
CA TYR A 353 15.62 -10.30 17.74
C TYR A 353 14.77 -11.57 17.70
N ASP A 354 15.42 -12.71 17.88
CA ASP A 354 14.74 -13.97 18.11
C ASP A 354 14.28 -14.04 19.57
N PHE A 355 12.96 -14.10 19.78
CA PHE A 355 12.37 -14.24 21.11
C PHE A 355 12.40 -15.70 21.56
N ASP A 356 13.42 -16.06 22.36
CA ASP A 356 13.62 -17.42 22.84
C ASP A 356 12.69 -17.73 24.03
N ALA A 357 11.69 -18.57 23.79
CA ALA A 357 10.76 -19.06 24.80
C ALA A 357 11.27 -20.35 25.51
N GLY A 358 12.58 -20.62 25.43
CA GLY A 358 13.30 -21.71 26.08
C GLY A 358 13.40 -22.99 25.26
N HIS A 359 12.34 -23.36 24.52
CA HIS A 359 12.33 -24.58 23.69
C HIS A 359 12.23 -24.30 22.19
N HIS A 360 11.87 -23.07 21.82
CA HIS A 360 11.70 -22.64 20.44
C HIS A 360 11.76 -21.11 20.38
N ILE A 361 12.03 -20.59 19.19
CA ILE A 361 11.87 -19.17 18.90
C ILE A 361 10.39 -18.89 18.67
N ASN A 362 9.77 -18.10 19.56
CA ASN A 362 8.37 -17.75 19.45
C ASN A 362 8.17 -16.58 18.48
N ARG A 363 7.87 -16.90 17.22
CA ARG A 363 7.64 -15.91 16.14
C ARG A 363 6.34 -15.11 16.29
N ASN A 364 5.50 -15.41 17.28
CA ASN A 364 4.37 -14.53 17.60
C ASN A 364 4.82 -13.20 18.23
N VAL A 365 6.01 -13.18 18.83
CA VAL A 365 6.59 -11.98 19.43
C VAL A 365 7.48 -11.27 18.42
N TRP A 366 7.07 -10.06 18.06
CA TRP A 366 7.93 -9.09 17.40
C TRP A 366 8.78 -8.41 18.46
N ALA A 367 10.10 -8.59 18.39
CA ALA A 367 11.06 -7.90 19.24
C ALA A 367 12.10 -7.21 18.35
N PHE A 368 12.22 -5.89 18.45
CA PHE A 368 13.19 -5.14 17.65
C PHE A 368 13.61 -3.84 18.32
N SER A 369 14.77 -3.32 17.92
CA SER A 369 15.28 -2.04 18.34
C SER A 369 15.56 -1.14 17.14
N ASN A 370 15.57 0.16 17.40
CA ASN A 370 16.03 1.16 16.46
C ASN A 370 16.72 2.31 17.20
N LYS A 371 17.49 3.11 16.46
CA LYS A 371 18.37 4.12 17.03
C LYS A 371 18.61 5.26 16.04
N VAL A 372 18.57 6.47 16.56
CA VAL A 372 18.95 7.70 15.84
C VAL A 372 19.73 8.60 16.78
N GLY A 373 20.99 8.89 16.43
CA GLY A 373 21.89 9.64 17.31
C GLY A 373 22.07 8.93 18.66
N GLU A 374 21.72 9.60 19.77
CA GLU A 374 21.70 9.05 21.14
C GLU A 374 20.36 8.44 21.54
N GLU A 375 19.32 8.61 20.71
CA GLU A 375 18.01 8.04 21.00
C GLU A 375 17.99 6.54 20.67
N ARG A 376 17.29 5.78 21.50
CA ARG A 376 17.14 4.32 21.42
C ARG A 376 15.67 3.96 21.62
N ALA A 377 15.20 2.99 20.87
CA ALA A 377 13.93 2.33 21.08
C ALA A 377 14.10 0.82 21.17
N LEU A 378 13.33 0.17 22.02
CA LEU A 378 13.14 -1.27 22.08
C LEU A 378 11.65 -1.57 22.15
N VAL A 379 11.15 -2.38 21.22
CA VAL A 379 9.73 -2.68 21.05
C VAL A 379 9.52 -4.17 21.16
N PHE A 380 8.51 -4.56 21.92
CA PHE A 380 7.97 -5.91 21.99
C PHE A 380 6.49 -5.88 21.65
N TYR A 381 6.02 -6.81 20.82
CA TYR A 381 4.60 -7.01 20.56
C TYR A 381 4.29 -8.50 20.37
N ASN A 382 3.38 -9.03 21.18
CA ASN A 382 2.89 -10.41 21.04
C ASN A 382 1.63 -10.43 20.18
N ASN A 383 1.72 -10.72 18.89
CA ASN A 383 0.56 -10.77 17.98
C ASN A 383 -0.22 -12.09 18.09
N ARG A 384 -0.60 -12.44 19.32
CA ARG A 384 -1.29 -13.68 19.67
C ARG A 384 -2.07 -13.49 20.97
N LEU A 385 -3.21 -14.18 21.14
CA LEU A 385 -4.03 -14.10 22.34
C LEU A 385 -3.36 -14.77 23.55
N GLU A 386 -2.61 -15.85 23.36
CA GLU A 386 -1.93 -16.54 24.45
C GLU A 386 -0.79 -15.68 25.03
N SER A 387 -0.63 -15.72 26.35
CA SER A 387 0.51 -15.08 27.01
C SER A 387 1.79 -15.89 26.77
N THR A 388 2.93 -15.20 26.74
CA THR A 388 4.23 -15.82 26.51
C THR A 388 5.31 -15.16 27.36
N GLU A 389 6.41 -15.87 27.55
CA GLU A 389 7.57 -15.44 28.32
C GLU A 389 8.83 -15.97 27.63
N GLY A 390 9.87 -15.15 27.59
CA GLY A 390 11.09 -15.48 26.85
C GLY A 390 12.15 -14.40 26.97
N THR A 391 13.27 -14.62 26.30
CA THR A 391 14.45 -13.76 26.40
C THR A 391 14.99 -13.42 25.01
N ILE A 392 15.36 -12.16 24.79
CA ILE A 392 16.17 -11.76 23.64
C ILE A 392 17.64 -11.64 24.05
N ARG A 393 18.55 -12.19 23.24
CA ARG A 393 19.99 -12.20 23.53
C ARG A 393 20.81 -11.72 22.36
N LEU A 394 20.53 -12.29 21.19
CA LEU A 394 21.18 -12.00 19.92
C LEU A 394 20.15 -11.45 18.94
N THR A 395 20.60 -10.61 18.02
CA THR A 395 19.82 -10.25 16.85
C THR A 395 19.49 -11.51 16.04
N SER A 396 18.36 -11.53 15.34
CA SER A 396 18.06 -12.57 14.35
C SER A 396 19.20 -12.63 13.33
N ALA A 397 19.50 -13.83 12.82
CA ALA A 397 20.41 -13.99 11.70
C ALA A 397 19.71 -13.52 10.42
N ILE A 398 20.27 -12.52 9.73
CA ILE A 398 19.67 -11.92 8.54
C ILE A 398 20.58 -12.20 7.33
N GLY A 399 20.32 -13.31 6.64
CA GLY A 399 21.17 -13.80 5.55
C GLY A 399 22.40 -14.58 6.05
N ASP A 400 23.13 -15.19 5.10
CA ASP A 400 24.17 -16.18 5.42
C ASP A 400 25.46 -15.57 6.00
N ASP A 401 25.72 -14.29 5.71
CA ASP A 401 26.96 -13.59 6.10
C ASP A 401 26.77 -12.57 7.25
N ASP A 402 25.57 -12.45 7.82
CA ASP A 402 25.30 -11.45 8.86
C ASP A 402 25.75 -11.92 10.25
N ALA A 403 26.70 -11.16 10.82
CA ALA A 403 27.19 -11.42 12.15
C ALA A 403 26.16 -10.97 13.18
N GLN A 404 25.48 -11.94 13.82
CA GLN A 404 24.55 -11.67 14.91
C GLN A 404 25.24 -10.85 16.01
N ALA A 405 24.64 -9.74 16.40
CA ALA A 405 25.11 -8.90 17.49
C ALA A 405 24.38 -9.25 18.79
N ASN A 406 25.03 -9.08 19.92
CA ASN A 406 24.31 -9.19 21.20
C ASN A 406 23.41 -7.96 21.43
N VAL A 407 22.40 -8.11 22.29
CA VAL A 407 21.41 -7.06 22.53
C VAL A 407 22.03 -5.75 23.05
N ALA A 408 23.14 -5.80 23.80
CA ALA A 408 23.84 -4.61 24.27
C ALA A 408 24.48 -3.83 23.11
N GLU A 409 25.19 -4.53 22.24
CA GLU A 409 25.80 -3.96 21.02
C GLU A 409 24.74 -3.40 20.07
N ALA A 410 23.63 -4.12 19.87
CA ALA A 410 22.53 -3.67 19.03
C ALA A 410 21.84 -2.41 19.59
N LEU A 411 21.77 -2.28 20.92
CA LEU A 411 21.31 -1.05 21.60
C LEU A 411 22.40 0.04 21.67
N GLY A 412 23.61 -0.25 21.19
CA GLY A 412 24.71 0.70 21.08
C GLY A 412 25.34 1.08 22.40
N ILE A 413 25.45 0.15 23.35
CA ILE A 413 26.24 0.31 24.58
C ILE A 413 27.40 -0.69 24.62
N GLY A 414 28.53 -0.28 25.18
CA GLY A 414 29.76 -1.06 25.33
C GLY A 414 30.13 -1.41 26.78
N PRO A 415 31.25 -2.11 27.00
CA PRO A 415 31.71 -2.52 28.34
C PRO A 415 31.78 -1.37 29.34
N GLY A 416 31.21 -1.57 30.53
CA GLY A 416 31.13 -0.58 31.60
C GLY A 416 30.02 0.47 31.47
N GLU A 417 29.30 0.51 30.34
CA GLU A 417 28.19 1.44 30.14
C GLU A 417 26.85 0.88 30.64
N SER A 418 25.89 1.78 30.85
CA SER A 418 24.51 1.42 31.18
C SER A 418 23.52 2.20 30.31
N LEU A 419 22.39 1.57 30.04
CA LEU A 419 21.29 2.15 29.28
C LEU A 419 20.04 2.20 30.16
N THR A 420 19.42 3.37 30.24
CA THR A 420 18.09 3.52 30.85
C THR A 420 17.07 3.80 29.77
N LEU A 421 16.02 2.99 29.72
CA LEU A 421 14.86 3.22 28.85
C LEU A 421 13.59 3.40 29.69
N HIS A 422 12.70 4.24 29.20
CA HIS A 422 11.41 4.54 29.80
C HIS A 422 10.31 3.78 29.07
N HIS A 423 9.42 3.15 29.83
CA HIS A 423 8.17 2.67 29.26
C HIS A 423 7.36 3.85 28.75
N LEU A 424 6.78 3.69 27.57
CA LEU A 424 5.81 4.63 27.01
C LEU A 424 4.70 4.97 28.03
N ARG A 425 4.26 3.97 28.81
CA ARG A 425 3.20 4.11 29.81
C ARG A 425 3.67 3.86 31.23
N GLY A 426 3.10 4.64 32.16
CA GLY A 426 3.21 4.39 33.60
C GLY A 426 4.51 4.87 34.25
N GLY A 427 5.35 5.61 33.53
CA GLY A 427 6.55 6.27 34.07
C GLY A 427 7.63 5.31 34.60
N LYS A 428 7.47 4.00 34.35
CA LYS A 428 8.46 2.99 34.72
C LYS A 428 9.69 3.15 33.85
N GLN A 429 10.86 2.99 34.43
CA GLN A 429 12.12 2.93 33.70
C GLN A 429 12.83 1.63 34.02
N VAL A 430 13.62 1.15 33.07
CA VAL A 430 14.48 -0.01 33.25
C VAL A 430 15.90 0.42 32.91
N THR A 431 16.84 0.05 33.75
CA THR A 431 18.26 0.30 33.53
C THR A 431 18.97 -1.04 33.41
N TRP A 432 19.77 -1.21 32.36
CA TRP A 432 20.62 -2.37 32.17
C TRP A 432 22.08 -1.95 32.05
N ARG A 433 22.98 -2.76 32.60
CA ARG A 433 24.41 -2.65 32.32
C ARG A 433 24.80 -3.54 31.15
N TYR A 434 25.83 -3.15 30.41
CA TYR A 434 26.36 -3.95 29.31
C TYR A 434 26.61 -5.42 29.69
N GLU A 435 27.26 -5.66 30.83
CA GLU A 435 27.61 -7.03 31.26
C GLU A 435 26.37 -7.87 31.60
N GLU A 436 25.30 -7.23 32.09
CA GLU A 436 24.03 -7.89 32.37
C GLU A 436 23.33 -8.29 31.07
N LEU A 437 23.30 -7.40 30.09
CA LEU A 437 22.71 -7.69 28.78
C LEU A 437 23.45 -8.80 28.03
N VAL A 438 24.79 -8.80 28.08
CA VAL A 438 25.61 -9.83 27.43
C VAL A 438 25.41 -11.19 28.09
N ARG A 439 25.35 -11.23 29.44
CA ARG A 439 25.20 -12.48 30.20
C ARG A 439 23.77 -13.02 30.17
N ASP A 440 22.79 -12.16 30.45
CA ASP A 440 21.42 -12.56 30.78
C ASP A 440 20.41 -12.22 29.68
N GLY A 441 20.75 -11.32 28.74
CA GLY A 441 19.81 -10.81 27.76
C GLY A 441 18.70 -9.96 28.39
N ILE A 442 17.60 -9.76 27.66
CA ILE A 442 16.40 -9.09 28.16
C ILE A 442 15.27 -10.10 28.22
N HIS A 443 14.89 -10.47 29.45
CA HIS A 443 13.78 -11.36 29.73
C HIS A 443 12.46 -10.59 29.82
N MET A 444 11.43 -10.99 29.10
CA MET A 444 10.12 -10.34 29.08
C MET A 444 8.97 -11.35 29.19
N ARG A 445 7.90 -10.93 29.87
CA ARG A 445 6.61 -11.61 29.90
C ARG A 445 5.56 -10.72 29.26
N LEU A 446 4.89 -11.25 28.25
CA LEU A 446 3.88 -10.54 27.44
C LEU A 446 2.54 -11.24 27.58
N ARG A 447 1.50 -10.48 27.91
CA ARG A 447 0.11 -10.93 27.80
C ARG A 447 -0.28 -11.03 26.31
N GLY A 448 -1.45 -11.61 26.05
CA GLY A 448 -2.01 -11.63 24.70
C GLY A 448 -2.14 -10.22 24.12
N TYR A 449 -1.71 -10.02 22.87
CA TYR A 449 -1.74 -8.73 22.16
C TYR A 449 -1.05 -7.57 22.87
N GLN A 450 -0.19 -7.85 23.85
CA GLN A 450 0.50 -6.79 24.59
C GLN A 450 1.64 -6.21 23.76
N ALA A 451 1.62 -4.88 23.60
CA ALA A 451 2.77 -4.11 23.15
C ALA A 451 3.49 -3.45 24.33
N ILE A 452 4.82 -3.48 24.31
CA ILE A 452 5.70 -2.73 25.23
C ILE A 452 6.67 -1.94 24.35
N VAL A 453 6.65 -0.62 24.52
CA VAL A 453 7.61 0.28 23.87
C VAL A 453 8.45 0.95 24.94
N LEU A 454 9.76 0.84 24.80
CA LEU A 454 10.76 1.44 25.67
C LEU A 454 11.61 2.43 24.87
N THR A 455 11.80 3.65 25.37
CA THR A 455 12.61 4.69 24.69
C THR A 455 13.55 5.39 25.64
N SER A 456 14.70 5.86 25.13
CA SER A 456 15.70 6.62 25.89
C SER A 456 15.15 7.93 26.45
N SER A 457 14.27 8.57 25.70
CA SER A 457 13.54 9.76 26.13
C SER A 457 12.13 9.38 26.61
N ARG A 458 11.60 10.14 27.58
CA ARG A 458 10.18 10.08 27.90
C ARG A 458 9.37 10.66 26.74
N LEU A 459 8.18 10.10 26.54
CA LEU A 459 7.27 10.43 25.45
C LEU A 459 5.97 11.10 25.95
N ASP A 460 5.97 11.56 27.21
CA ASP A 460 4.80 12.15 27.88
C ASP A 460 4.41 13.55 27.40
#